data_AF-A0A7C4PN14-F1
#
_entry.id   AF-A0A7C4PN14-F1
#
_cell.length_a   1.000
_cell.length_b   1.000
_cell.length_c   1.000
_cell.angle_alpha   90.00
_cell.angle_beta   90.00
_cell.angle_gamma   90.00
#
_symmetry.space_group_name_H-M   'P 1'
#
loop_
_entity.id
_entity.type
_entity.pdbx_description
1 polymer ?
#
loop_
_entity_poly.entity_id
_entity_poly.type
_entity_poly.pdbx_seq_one_letter_code
_entity_poly.pdbx_strand_id
1 'polypeptide(L)'
;MAKNPSPKVTTKKHLARIEKERQQTRYLVLGVTAIFVLVFALIAYGILDQKVFQYQRVVAQVGNEKITVREFQIETRFARYLLVRQHEQITSNPFLAQFYGQQIQQIETQLADPTNIGKQVLDQMIEDLLVAQEAKARGITVSDEEVEKGLQEGFGFYANGTPTPAPTSTPFVTATLNPTQEGWLPPTPTVTPTPTEAPATATPT
;
A
#
# COMPACT_ATOMS: atom_id res chain seq x y z
N MET A 1 0.37 68.90 -42.57
CA MET A 1 1.63 68.82 -43.34
C MET A 1 2.56 67.83 -42.63
N ALA A 2 2.74 66.63 -43.18
CA ALA A 2 3.61 65.59 -42.63
C ALA A 2 5.04 65.78 -43.16
N LYS A 3 6.03 65.79 -42.27
CA LYS A 3 7.44 65.95 -42.60
C LYS A 3 8.01 64.57 -42.95
N ASN A 4 8.32 64.34 -44.22
CA ASN A 4 8.97 63.10 -44.69
C ASN A 4 10.39 62.97 -44.08
N PRO A 5 10.81 61.77 -43.65
CA PRO A 5 12.15 61.56 -43.13
C PRO A 5 13.17 61.62 -44.28
N SER A 6 14.16 62.49 -44.15
CA SER A 6 15.27 62.65 -45.09
C SER A 6 16.10 61.34 -45.19
N PRO A 7 16.47 60.87 -46.39
CA PRO A 7 17.23 59.65 -46.55
C PRO A 7 18.66 59.86 -46.06
N LYS A 8 19.02 59.15 -44.98
CA LYS A 8 20.36 59.21 -44.38
C LYS A 8 21.35 58.58 -45.36
N VAL A 9 22.18 59.41 -46.01
CA VAL A 9 23.23 58.96 -46.95
C VAL A 9 24.28 58.17 -46.15
N THR A 10 24.34 56.85 -46.36
CA THR A 10 25.28 55.96 -45.70
C THR A 10 26.54 55.81 -46.55
N THR A 11 27.64 56.42 -46.10
CA THR A 11 28.96 56.25 -46.72
C THR A 11 29.41 54.79 -46.57
N LYS A 12 30.03 54.19 -47.60
CA LYS A 12 30.50 52.78 -47.57
C LYS A 12 31.35 52.42 -46.33
N LYS A 13 32.09 53.40 -45.78
CA LYS A 13 32.85 53.27 -44.52
C LYS A 13 31.97 53.11 -43.27
N HIS A 14 30.80 53.73 -43.21
CA HIS A 14 29.87 53.56 -42.10
C HIS A 14 29.18 52.19 -42.13
N LEU A 15 28.84 51.66 -43.31
CA LEU A 15 28.31 50.30 -43.44
C LEU A 15 29.31 49.24 -42.96
N ALA A 16 30.60 49.37 -43.33
CA ALA A 16 31.64 48.44 -42.89
C ALA A 16 31.89 48.46 -41.36
N ARG A 17 31.65 49.59 -40.68
CA ARG A 17 31.75 49.70 -39.22
C ARG A 17 30.53 49.08 -38.52
N ILE A 18 29.34 49.32 -39.06
CA ILE A 18 28.08 48.75 -38.57
C ILE A 18 28.10 47.21 -38.69
N GLU A 19 28.62 46.66 -39.79
CA GLU A 19 28.73 45.22 -39.99
C GLU A 19 29.60 44.54 -38.91
N LYS A 20 30.72 45.18 -38.53
CA LYS A 20 31.64 44.67 -37.49
C LYS A 20 31.02 44.72 -36.10
N GLU A 21 30.32 45.82 -35.75
CA GLU A 21 29.57 45.92 -34.49
C GLU A 21 28.46 44.87 -34.43
N ARG A 22 27.80 44.56 -35.56
CA ARG A 22 26.77 43.52 -35.63
C ARG A 22 27.33 42.12 -35.37
N GLN A 23 28.53 41.82 -35.86
CA GLN A 23 29.18 40.54 -35.57
C GLN A 23 29.62 40.45 -34.10
N GLN A 24 30.20 41.52 -33.55
CA GLN A 24 30.62 41.55 -32.14
C GLN A 24 29.42 41.45 -31.19
N THR A 25 28.33 42.17 -31.47
CA THR A 25 27.08 42.06 -30.69
C THR A 25 26.44 40.69 -30.82
N ARG A 26 26.48 40.06 -32.01
CA ARG A 26 25.97 38.69 -32.19
C ARG A 26 26.74 37.66 -31.36
N TYR A 27 28.07 37.72 -31.32
CA TYR A 27 28.87 36.82 -30.48
C TYR A 27 28.66 37.09 -28.98
N LEU A 28 28.53 38.35 -28.58
CA LEU A 28 28.23 38.73 -27.19
C LEU A 28 26.87 38.19 -26.76
N VAL A 29 25.82 38.41 -27.57
CA VAL A 29 24.48 37.87 -27.31
C VAL A 29 24.51 36.35 -27.25
N LEU A 30 25.18 35.68 -28.19
CA LEU A 30 25.31 34.22 -28.18
C LEU A 30 26.01 33.69 -26.92
N GLY A 31 27.07 34.38 -26.47
CA GLY A 31 27.76 34.05 -25.22
C GLY A 31 26.88 34.22 -23.99
N VAL A 32 26.15 35.33 -23.90
CA VAL A 32 25.19 35.57 -22.81
C VAL A 32 24.07 34.53 -22.82
N THR A 33 23.49 34.23 -23.99
CA THR A 33 22.47 33.18 -24.12
C THR A 33 23.01 31.81 -23.72
N ALA A 34 24.24 31.46 -24.11
CA ALA A 34 24.85 30.19 -23.72
C ALA A 34 25.03 30.07 -22.20
N ILE A 35 25.46 31.16 -21.53
CA ILE A 35 25.58 31.19 -20.06
C ILE A 35 24.20 31.02 -19.42
N PHE A 36 23.17 31.74 -19.90
CA PHE A 36 21.81 31.58 -19.38
C PHE A 36 21.29 30.14 -19.53
N VAL A 37 21.46 29.53 -20.71
CA VAL A 37 21.08 28.13 -20.95
C VAL A 37 21.80 27.19 -20.00
N LEU A 38 23.09 27.40 -19.76
CA LEU A 38 23.88 26.57 -18.84
C LEU A 38 23.39 26.70 -17.40
N VAL A 39 23.08 27.92 -16.95
CA VAL A 39 22.49 28.16 -15.62
C VAL A 39 21.14 27.46 -15.49
N PHE A 40 20.24 27.60 -16.48
CA PHE A 40 18.95 26.90 -16.46
C PHE A 40 19.11 25.38 -16.50
N ALA A 41 20.06 24.85 -17.26
CA ALA A 41 20.36 23.43 -17.31
C ALA A 41 20.84 22.89 -15.96
N LEU A 42 21.71 23.63 -15.25
CA LEU A 42 22.16 23.27 -13.90
C LEU A 42 21.01 23.28 -12.89
N ILE A 43 20.12 24.29 -12.94
CA ILE A 43 18.95 24.35 -12.06
C ILE A 43 18.01 23.17 -12.34
N ALA A 44 17.71 22.92 -13.61
CA ALA A 44 16.88 21.79 -14.02
C ALA A 44 17.49 20.45 -13.57
N TYR A 45 18.80 20.27 -13.76
CA TYR A 45 19.53 19.09 -13.31
C TYR A 45 19.44 18.90 -11.79
N GLY A 46 19.64 19.97 -11.00
CA GLY A 46 19.51 19.90 -9.53
C GLY A 46 18.11 19.50 -9.08
N ILE A 47 17.06 20.00 -9.74
CA ILE A 47 15.67 19.60 -9.46
C ILE A 47 15.45 18.13 -9.82
N LEU A 48 15.95 17.66 -10.97
CA LEU A 48 15.83 16.27 -11.39
C LEU A 48 16.58 15.32 -10.46
N ASP A 49 17.77 15.70 -10.00
CA ASP A 49 18.55 14.87 -9.07
C ASP A 49 17.81 14.67 -7.76
N GLN A 50 17.32 15.76 -7.17
CA GLN A 50 16.61 15.69 -5.91
C GLN A 50 15.27 14.94 -6.03
N LYS A 51 14.51 15.13 -7.11
CA LYS A 51 13.14 14.58 -7.24
C LYS A 51 13.05 13.23 -7.94
N VAL A 52 14.02 12.85 -8.75
CA VAL A 52 13.96 11.62 -9.54
C VAL A 52 15.10 10.68 -9.14
N PHE A 53 16.35 11.13 -9.24
CA PHE A 53 17.49 10.23 -9.05
C PHE A 53 17.68 9.79 -7.59
N GLN A 54 17.38 10.63 -6.61
CA GLN A 54 17.47 10.23 -5.20
C GLN A 54 16.35 9.27 -4.77
N TYR A 55 15.14 9.44 -5.30
CA TYR A 55 13.97 8.62 -4.94
C TYR A 55 13.96 7.23 -5.60
N GLN A 56 14.67 7.07 -6.72
CA GLN A 56 14.78 5.79 -7.44
C GLN A 56 15.96 4.92 -6.96
N ARG A 57 16.73 5.37 -5.96
CA ARG A 57 17.81 4.54 -5.41
C ARG A 57 17.22 3.31 -4.72
N VAL A 58 17.94 2.20 -4.81
CA VAL A 58 17.55 0.93 -4.20
C VAL A 58 18.02 0.91 -2.76
N VAL A 59 17.10 0.66 -1.82
CA VAL A 59 17.39 0.55 -0.37
C VAL A 59 17.70 -0.90 -0.01
N ALA A 60 16.93 -1.84 -0.57
CA ALA A 60 17.11 -3.28 -0.41
C ALA A 60 16.68 -4.01 -1.69
N GLN A 61 17.22 -5.22 -1.88
CA GLN A 61 16.89 -6.08 -3.01
C GLN A 61 16.58 -7.48 -2.50
N VAL A 62 15.42 -8.02 -2.89
CA VAL A 62 14.95 -9.35 -2.51
C VAL A 62 14.88 -10.19 -3.79
N GLY A 63 15.93 -10.97 -4.05
CA GLY A 63 16.06 -11.69 -5.32
C GLY A 63 16.11 -10.75 -6.53
N ASN A 64 15.05 -10.77 -7.35
CA ASN A 64 14.94 -9.93 -8.56
C ASN A 64 14.15 -8.63 -8.35
N GLU A 65 13.43 -8.50 -7.22
CA GLU A 65 12.66 -7.29 -6.90
C GLU A 65 13.49 -6.31 -6.07
N LYS A 66 13.29 -5.03 -6.34
CA LYS A 66 14.05 -3.93 -5.73
C LYS A 66 13.10 -3.03 -4.97
N ILE A 67 13.43 -2.74 -3.72
CA ILE A 67 12.73 -1.78 -2.90
C ILE A 67 13.39 -0.42 -3.11
N THR A 68 12.63 0.54 -3.64
CA THR A 68 13.13 1.90 -3.90
C THR A 68 12.99 2.80 -2.66
N VAL A 69 13.81 3.87 -2.60
CA VAL A 69 13.72 4.90 -1.55
C VAL A 69 12.33 5.51 -1.51
N ARG A 70 11.68 5.69 -2.68
CA ARG A 70 10.33 6.23 -2.77
C ARG A 70 9.32 5.37 -2.03
N GLU A 71 9.28 4.07 -2.32
CA GLU A 71 8.34 3.14 -1.68
C GLU A 71 8.60 3.08 -0.18
N PHE A 72 9.87 2.93 0.21
CA PHE A 72 10.26 2.93 1.61
C PHE A 72 9.81 4.19 2.37
N GLN A 73 9.97 5.38 1.78
CA GLN A 73 9.53 6.63 2.41
C GLN A 73 8.01 6.74 2.53
N ILE A 74 7.26 6.23 1.54
CA ILE A 74 5.80 6.23 1.57
C ILE A 74 5.34 5.33 2.72
N GLU A 75 5.83 4.10 2.77
CA GLU A 75 5.46 3.12 3.80
C GLU A 75 5.88 3.60 5.20
N THR A 76 7.08 4.17 5.34
CA THR A 76 7.55 4.69 6.64
C THR A 76 6.68 5.85 7.14
N ARG A 77 6.28 6.74 6.22
CA ARG A 77 5.36 7.84 6.57
C ARG A 77 3.99 7.32 6.94
N PHE A 78 3.50 6.30 6.25
CA PHE A 78 2.22 5.68 6.55
C PHE A 78 2.23 4.96 7.89
N ALA A 79 3.25 4.14 8.17
CA ALA A 79 3.44 3.49 9.46
C ALA A 79 3.48 4.50 10.62
N ARG A 80 4.23 5.59 10.45
CA ARG A 80 4.26 6.68 11.43
C ARG A 80 2.90 7.37 11.57
N TYR A 81 2.18 7.60 10.47
CA TYR A 81 0.84 8.18 10.50
C TYR A 81 -0.13 7.31 11.29
N LEU A 82 -0.08 5.99 11.13
CA LEU A 82 -0.92 5.06 11.91
C LEU A 82 -0.64 5.17 13.41
N LEU A 83 0.63 5.23 13.82
CA LEU A 83 0.99 5.40 15.23
C LEU A 83 0.52 6.75 15.79
N VAL A 84 0.69 7.84 15.04
CA VAL A 84 0.18 9.17 15.44
C VAL A 84 -1.34 9.14 15.58
N ARG A 85 -2.05 8.56 14.61
CA ARG A 85 -3.51 8.43 14.64
C ARG A 85 -3.99 7.62 15.84
N GLN A 86 -3.30 6.53 16.16
CA GLN A 86 -3.61 5.71 17.34
C GLN A 86 -3.41 6.52 18.63
N HIS A 87 -2.29 7.24 18.74
CA HIS A 87 -2.02 8.12 19.87
C HIS A 87 -3.09 9.21 20.03
N GLU A 88 -3.46 9.89 18.95
CA GLU A 88 -4.53 10.89 18.94
C GLU A 88 -5.88 10.30 19.34
N GLN A 89 -6.22 9.10 18.85
CA GLN A 89 -7.46 8.43 19.20
C GLN A 89 -7.55 8.16 20.71
N ILE A 90 -6.48 7.67 21.32
CA ILE A 90 -6.44 7.37 22.77
C ILE A 90 -6.47 8.67 23.59
N THR A 91 -5.66 9.66 23.21
CA THR A 91 -5.53 10.92 23.96
C THR A 91 -6.74 11.84 23.81
N SER A 92 -7.53 11.70 22.74
CA SER A 92 -8.77 12.44 22.54
C SER A 92 -9.83 12.16 23.61
N ASN A 93 -9.75 11.02 24.30
CA ASN A 93 -10.66 10.63 25.36
C ASN A 93 -9.90 10.52 26.70
N PRO A 94 -10.16 11.41 27.68
CA PRO A 94 -9.47 11.40 28.97
C PRO A 94 -9.57 10.06 29.73
N PHE A 95 -10.68 9.33 29.58
CA PHE A 95 -10.87 8.03 30.20
C PHE A 95 -9.93 6.97 29.59
N LEU A 96 -9.81 6.96 28.26
CA LEU A 96 -8.88 6.06 27.56
C LEU A 96 -7.43 6.43 27.89
N ALA A 97 -7.09 7.71 27.93
CA ALA A 97 -5.74 8.17 28.26
C ALA A 97 -5.28 7.69 29.65
N GLN A 98 -6.17 7.69 30.65
CA GLN A 98 -5.86 7.18 31.98
C GLN A 98 -5.61 5.66 31.99
N PHE A 99 -6.40 4.90 31.23
CA PHE A 99 -6.29 3.44 31.18
C PHE A 99 -5.09 2.96 30.34
N TYR A 100 -4.79 3.66 29.24
CA TYR A 100 -3.77 3.28 28.26
C TYR A 100 -2.45 4.06 28.39
N GLY A 101 -2.18 4.67 29.55
CA GLY A 101 -0.96 5.48 29.76
C GLY A 101 0.36 4.77 29.41
N GLN A 102 0.48 3.47 29.69
CA GLN A 102 1.65 2.66 29.29
C GLN A 102 1.78 2.50 27.78
N GLN A 103 0.66 2.34 27.07
CA GLN A 103 0.66 2.23 25.61
C GLN A 103 1.01 3.56 24.96
N ILE A 104 0.53 4.69 25.51
CA ILE A 104 0.91 6.03 25.07
C ILE A 104 2.43 6.21 25.14
N GLN A 105 3.04 5.86 26.27
CA GLN A 105 4.50 5.94 26.44
C GLN A 105 5.26 5.06 25.44
N GLN A 106 4.76 3.85 25.15
CA GLN A 106 5.35 3.00 24.11
C GLN A 106 5.24 3.62 22.71
N ILE A 107 4.11 4.24 22.37
CA ILE A 107 3.94 4.92 21.08
C ILE A 107 4.86 6.15 21.00
N GLU A 108 4.96 6.94 22.06
CA GLU A 108 5.86 8.10 22.12
C GLU A 108 7.32 7.70 21.95
N THR A 109 7.78 6.63 22.62
CA THR A 109 9.15 6.12 22.47
C THR A 109 9.43 5.59 21.06
N GLN A 110 8.47 4.92 20.42
CA GLN A 110 8.59 4.51 19.01
C GLN A 110 8.67 5.73 18.08
N LEU A 111 7.81 6.73 18.29
CA LEU A 111 7.82 7.98 17.51
C LEU A 111 9.12 8.77 17.69
N ALA A 112 9.75 8.67 18.86
CA ALA A 112 11.02 9.32 19.19
C ALA A 112 12.21 8.64 18.51
N ASP A 113 12.07 7.39 18.03
CA ASP A 113 13.11 6.66 17.30
C ASP A 113 12.70 6.35 15.85
N PRO A 114 12.93 7.31 14.92
CA PRO A 114 12.68 7.11 13.49
C PRO A 114 13.49 5.97 12.87
N THR A 115 14.63 5.59 13.46
CA THR A 115 15.50 4.56 12.90
C THR A 115 14.89 3.18 13.09
N ASN A 116 14.31 2.92 14.26
CA ASN A 116 13.62 1.65 14.52
C ASN A 116 12.37 1.49 13.65
N ILE A 117 11.55 2.55 13.50
CA ILE A 117 10.39 2.52 12.59
C ILE A 117 10.85 2.22 11.15
N GLY A 118 11.91 2.88 10.69
CA GLY A 118 12.47 2.63 9.36
C GLY A 118 12.93 1.18 9.18
N LYS A 119 13.58 0.57 10.17
CA LYS A 119 13.99 -0.84 10.10
C LYS A 119 12.79 -1.78 10.03
N GLN A 120 11.81 -1.60 10.92
CA GLN A 120 10.60 -2.43 10.95
C GLN A 120 9.84 -2.38 9.62
N VAL A 121 9.71 -1.20 9.03
CA VAL A 121 9.06 -1.04 7.73
C VAL A 121 9.87 -1.71 6.62
N LEU A 122 11.19 -1.56 6.64
CA LEU A 122 12.04 -2.22 5.64
C LEU A 122 11.94 -3.74 5.74
N ASP A 123 11.99 -4.29 6.96
CA ASP A 123 11.85 -5.71 7.21
C ASP A 123 10.47 -6.22 6.75
N GLN A 124 9.39 -5.51 7.07
CA GLN A 124 8.05 -5.85 6.59
C GLN A 124 7.97 -5.87 5.06
N MET A 125 8.51 -4.84 4.38
CA MET A 125 8.53 -4.80 2.92
C MET A 125 9.33 -5.96 2.32
N ILE A 126 10.41 -6.39 2.97
CA ILE A 126 11.21 -7.55 2.56
C ILE A 126 10.41 -8.84 2.73
N GLU A 127 9.74 -9.01 3.87
CA GLU A 127 8.88 -10.16 4.16
C GLU A 127 7.73 -10.25 3.16
N ASP A 128 7.06 -9.15 2.86
CA ASP A 128 5.94 -9.10 1.89
C ASP A 128 6.38 -9.57 0.51
N LEU A 129 7.55 -9.12 0.03
CA LEU A 129 8.11 -9.58 -1.23
C LEU A 129 8.47 -11.07 -1.20
N LEU A 130 9.04 -11.55 -0.09
CA LEU A 130 9.37 -12.96 0.07
C LEU A 130 8.12 -13.84 0.04
N VAL A 131 7.06 -13.42 0.72
CA VAL A 131 5.75 -14.10 0.71
C VAL A 131 5.15 -14.08 -0.69
N ALA A 132 5.20 -12.96 -1.41
CA ALA A 132 4.71 -12.86 -2.78
C ALA A 132 5.46 -13.78 -3.75
N GLN A 133 6.78 -13.88 -3.60
CA GLN A 133 7.62 -14.77 -4.41
C GLN A 133 7.28 -16.24 -4.17
N GLU A 134 7.13 -16.66 -2.91
CA GLU A 134 6.76 -18.02 -2.56
C GLU A 134 5.31 -18.35 -2.98
N ALA A 135 4.37 -17.41 -2.83
CA ALA A 135 3.00 -17.55 -3.28
C ALA A 135 2.94 -17.82 -4.80
N LYS A 136 3.72 -17.06 -5.58
CA LYS A 136 3.85 -17.26 -7.03
C LYS A 136 4.47 -18.62 -7.37
N ALA A 137 5.50 -19.04 -6.63
CA ALA A 137 6.13 -20.35 -6.82
C ALA A 137 5.16 -21.50 -6.54
N ARG A 138 4.22 -21.31 -5.61
CA ARG A 138 3.15 -22.27 -5.27
C ARG A 138 1.91 -22.15 -6.17
N GLY A 139 1.90 -21.23 -7.13
CA GLY A 139 0.75 -21.00 -8.01
C GLY A 139 -0.46 -20.39 -7.30
N ILE A 140 -0.25 -19.73 -6.16
CA ILE A 140 -1.30 -18.98 -5.46
C ILE A 140 -1.46 -17.64 -6.18
N THR A 141 -2.59 -17.46 -6.84
CA THR A 141 -2.99 -16.22 -7.50
C THR A 141 -4.29 -15.73 -6.88
N VAL A 142 -4.42 -14.43 -6.70
CA VAL A 142 -5.63 -13.80 -6.17
C VAL A 142 -6.23 -12.96 -7.30
N SER A 143 -7.53 -13.12 -7.57
CA SER A 143 -8.25 -12.29 -8.56
C SER A 143 -8.88 -11.05 -7.92
N ASP A 144 -9.16 -10.03 -8.72
CA ASP A 144 -9.79 -8.79 -8.23
C ASP A 144 -11.18 -9.05 -7.63
N GLU A 145 -11.92 -10.02 -8.18
CA GLU A 145 -13.23 -10.42 -7.65
C GLU A 145 -13.12 -11.08 -6.28
N GLU A 146 -12.05 -11.86 -6.03
CA GLU A 146 -11.78 -12.46 -4.72
C GLU A 146 -11.42 -11.39 -3.69
N VAL A 147 -10.67 -10.36 -4.08
CA VAL A 147 -10.35 -9.21 -3.22
C VAL A 147 -11.61 -8.42 -2.88
N GLU A 148 -12.44 -8.09 -3.87
CA GLU A 148 -13.68 -7.34 -3.67
C GLU A 148 -14.66 -8.13 -2.78
N LYS A 149 -14.79 -9.44 -3.02
CA LYS A 149 -15.58 -10.32 -2.16
C LYS A 149 -15.03 -10.34 -0.73
N GLY A 150 -13.72 -10.47 -0.55
CA GLY A 150 -13.09 -10.45 0.77
C GLY A 150 -13.28 -9.11 1.49
N LEU A 151 -13.25 -8.00 0.76
CA LEU A 151 -13.53 -6.66 1.29
C LEU A 151 -14.99 -6.56 1.75
N GLN A 152 -15.92 -6.98 0.90
CA GLN A 152 -17.36 -7.02 1.21
C GLN A 152 -17.63 -7.85 2.47
N GLU A 153 -17.08 -9.07 2.54
CA GLU A 153 -17.20 -9.96 3.68
C GLU A 153 -16.58 -9.34 4.95
N GLY A 154 -15.45 -8.64 4.82
CA GLY A 154 -14.81 -7.91 5.92
C GLY A 154 -15.69 -6.79 6.52
N PHE A 155 -16.58 -6.19 5.71
CA PHE A 155 -17.59 -5.23 6.16
C PHE A 155 -18.95 -5.88 6.48
N GLY A 156 -19.06 -7.21 6.43
CA GLY A 156 -20.30 -7.94 6.67
C GLY A 156 -21.33 -7.81 5.55
N PHE A 157 -20.92 -7.38 4.37
CA PHE A 157 -21.76 -7.35 3.17
C PHE A 157 -21.61 -8.65 2.40
N TYR A 158 -22.74 -9.34 2.20
CA TYR A 158 -22.76 -10.63 1.51
C TYR A 158 -23.70 -10.56 0.32
N ALA A 159 -23.19 -10.12 -0.83
CA ALA A 159 -23.98 -9.99 -2.06
C ALA A 159 -24.70 -11.30 -2.47
N ASN A 160 -24.10 -12.46 -2.16
CA ASN A 160 -24.61 -13.79 -2.49
C ASN A 160 -25.12 -14.58 -1.27
N GLY A 161 -25.38 -13.91 -0.13
CA GLY A 161 -25.80 -14.55 1.13
C GLY A 161 -24.63 -14.91 2.05
N THR A 162 -24.89 -15.05 3.35
CA THR A 162 -23.87 -15.37 4.36
C THR A 162 -23.20 -16.69 4.02
N PRO A 163 -21.85 -16.80 4.02
CA PRO A 163 -21.17 -18.05 3.78
C PRO A 163 -21.63 -19.04 4.85
N THR A 164 -22.43 -20.01 4.43
CA THR A 164 -22.74 -21.17 5.26
C THR A 164 -21.43 -21.96 5.32
N PRO A 165 -20.89 -22.28 6.51
CA PRO A 165 -19.70 -23.10 6.60
C PRO A 165 -19.92 -24.38 5.80
N ALA A 166 -18.98 -24.68 4.89
CA ALA A 166 -19.01 -25.96 4.20
C ALA A 166 -19.06 -27.07 5.26
N PRO A 167 -19.86 -28.13 5.08
CA PRO A 167 -19.87 -29.22 6.03
C PRO A 167 -18.45 -29.77 6.14
N THR A 168 -17.83 -29.63 7.31
CA THR A 168 -16.58 -30.31 7.67
C THR A 168 -16.88 -31.79 7.81
N SER A 169 -17.15 -32.47 6.70
CA SER A 169 -17.20 -33.91 6.66
C SER A 169 -15.78 -34.40 6.42
N THR A 170 -15.02 -34.55 7.50
CA THR A 170 -13.95 -35.55 7.50
C THR A 170 -14.67 -36.89 7.51
N PRO A 171 -14.65 -37.71 6.45
CA PRO A 171 -15.26 -39.02 6.52
C PRO A 171 -14.50 -39.83 7.59
N PHE A 172 -15.14 -40.07 8.72
CA PHE A 172 -14.68 -41.13 9.60
C PHE A 172 -14.88 -42.44 8.85
N VAL A 173 -13.78 -43.10 8.50
CA VAL A 173 -13.81 -44.52 8.11
C VAL A 173 -14.34 -45.28 9.32
N THR A 174 -15.61 -45.67 9.26
CA THR A 174 -16.17 -46.61 10.23
C THR A 174 -15.63 -47.98 9.82
N ALA A 175 -15.01 -48.72 10.73
CA ALA A 175 -14.55 -50.07 10.43
C ALA A 175 -15.73 -50.91 9.96
N THR A 176 -15.70 -51.40 8.71
CA THR A 176 -16.63 -52.42 8.26
C THR A 176 -16.33 -53.69 9.03
N LEU A 177 -17.25 -54.11 9.90
CA LEU A 177 -17.12 -55.35 10.66
C LEU A 177 -17.09 -56.53 9.68
N ASN A 178 -16.15 -57.45 9.90
CA ASN A 178 -16.15 -58.69 9.14
C ASN A 178 -17.28 -59.63 9.66
N PRO A 179 -17.75 -60.62 8.88
CA PRO A 179 -18.88 -61.47 9.28
C PRO A 179 -18.65 -62.26 10.57
N THR A 180 -17.39 -62.53 10.92
CA THR A 180 -17.02 -63.14 12.20
C THR A 180 -17.29 -62.20 13.37
N GLN A 181 -17.05 -60.89 13.20
CA GLN A 181 -17.27 -59.86 14.23
C GLN A 181 -18.75 -59.55 14.42
N GLU A 182 -19.58 -59.64 13.37
CA GLU A 182 -21.04 -59.50 13.46
C GLU A 182 -21.67 -60.56 14.39
N GLY A 183 -21.09 -61.76 14.43
CA GLY A 183 -21.56 -62.85 15.31
C GLY A 183 -21.33 -62.63 16.81
N TRP A 184 -20.53 -61.64 17.21
CA TRP A 184 -20.27 -61.32 18.63
C TRP A 184 -21.19 -60.22 19.16
N LEU A 185 -22.01 -59.58 18.31
CA LEU A 185 -22.92 -58.55 18.79
C LEU A 185 -24.08 -59.20 19.55
N PRO A 186 -24.35 -58.76 20.80
CA PRO A 186 -25.55 -59.19 21.50
C PRO A 186 -26.79 -58.68 20.76
N PRO A 187 -27.92 -59.41 20.79
CA PRO A 187 -29.16 -58.93 20.18
C PRO A 187 -29.53 -57.57 20.78
N THR A 188 -29.81 -56.59 19.91
CA THR A 188 -30.24 -55.26 20.32
C THR A 188 -31.50 -55.38 21.18
N PRO A 189 -31.52 -54.83 22.41
CA PRO A 189 -32.72 -54.87 23.23
C PRO A 189 -33.82 -54.09 22.51
N THR A 190 -34.91 -54.80 22.18
CA THR A 190 -36.11 -54.16 21.66
C THR A 190 -36.74 -53.36 22.80
N VAL A 191 -36.73 -52.03 22.68
CA VAL A 191 -37.46 -51.15 23.59
C VAL A 191 -38.95 -51.34 23.36
N THR A 192 -39.64 -51.97 24.32
CA THR A 192 -41.11 -52.00 24.37
C THR A 192 -41.62 -50.57 24.47
N PRO A 193 -42.57 -50.12 23.63
CA PRO A 193 -43.12 -48.78 23.74
C PRO A 193 -43.89 -48.64 25.05
N THR A 194 -43.43 -47.72 25.91
CA THR A 194 -44.17 -47.27 27.09
C THR A 194 -45.49 -46.62 26.64
N PRO A 195 -46.65 -46.98 27.21
CA PRO A 195 -47.90 -46.33 26.89
C PRO A 195 -47.83 -44.82 27.18
N THR A 196 -48.16 -44.01 26.17
CA THR A 196 -48.31 -42.56 26.28
C THR A 196 -49.50 -42.22 27.16
N GLU A 197 -49.27 -41.53 28.28
CA GLU A 197 -50.35 -40.92 29.06
C GLU A 197 -51.03 -39.83 28.22
N ALA A 198 -52.36 -39.90 28.15
CA ALA A 198 -53.19 -38.92 27.45
C ALA A 198 -53.13 -37.55 28.17
N PRO A 199 -53.07 -36.44 27.44
CA PRO A 199 -53.02 -35.11 28.05
C PRO A 199 -54.32 -34.78 28.79
N ALA A 200 -54.18 -34.27 30.01
CA ALA A 200 -55.29 -33.70 30.77
C ALA A 200 -55.82 -32.43 30.09
N THR A 201 -57.13 -32.39 29.83
CA THR A 201 -57.85 -31.21 29.34
C THR A 201 -57.79 -30.10 30.39
N ALA A 202 -57.15 -28.98 30.04
CA ALA A 202 -57.23 -27.76 30.84
C ALA A 202 -58.56 -27.05 30.59
N THR A 203 -59.38 -26.91 31.63
CA THR A 203 -60.56 -26.04 31.64
C THR A 203 -60.10 -24.60 31.92
N PRO A 204 -60.43 -23.60 31.09
CA PRO A 204 -60.08 -22.21 31.37
C PRO A 204 -60.99 -21.60 32.45
N THR A 205 -60.43 -20.79 33.34
CA THR A 205 -61.15 -19.83 34.20
C THR A 205 -60.48 -18.47 34.07
#